data_AF-A0A099KZE5-F1
#
_entry.id   AF-A0A099KZE5-F1
#
_cell.length_a   1.000
_cell.length_b   1.000
_cell.length_c   1.000
_cell.angle_alpha   90.00
_cell.angle_beta   90.00
_cell.angle_gamma   90.00
#
_symmetry.space_group_name_H-M   'P 1'
#
loop_
_entity.id
_entity.type
_entity.pdbx_description
1 polymer ?
#
loop_
_entity_poly.entity_id
_entity_poly.type
_entity_poly.pdbx_seq_one_letter_code
_entity_poly.pdbx_strand_id
1 'polypeptide(L)'
;MSKIIKLILLRILLCCCVVSVTGCASINIEPWVKPYERQNLADPIMSNNRHPIANMHIAHVYEARESSRGAEGTGGGGCGCN
;
A
#
# COMPACT_ATOMS: atom_id res chain seq x y z
N MET A 1 -23.53 33.34 -30.55
CA MET A 1 -22.88 32.11 -31.06
C MET A 1 -21.54 31.81 -30.37
N SER A 2 -20.54 32.70 -30.40
CA SER A 2 -19.22 32.46 -29.77
C SER A 2 -19.25 32.09 -28.27
N LYS A 3 -20.09 32.75 -27.45
CA LYS A 3 -20.20 32.46 -26.01
C LYS A 3 -20.78 31.07 -25.70
N ILE A 4 -21.75 30.62 -26.51
CA ILE A 4 -22.40 29.31 -26.36
C ILE A 4 -21.41 28.19 -26.72
N ILE A 5 -20.62 28.38 -27.78
CA ILE A 5 -19.58 27.43 -28.20
C ILE A 5 -18.49 27.30 -27.11
N LYS A 6 -18.06 28.41 -26.49
CA LYS A 6 -17.10 28.38 -25.37
C LYS A 6 -17.63 27.64 -24.15
N LEU A 7 -18.92 27.81 -23.82
CA LEU A 7 -19.57 27.10 -22.71
C LEU A 7 -19.66 25.59 -22.94
N ILE A 8 -19.93 25.17 -24.19
CA ILE A 8 -19.97 23.75 -24.57
C ILE A 8 -18.57 23.14 -24.49
N LEU A 9 -17.54 23.81 -25.03
CA LEU A 9 -16.16 23.34 -24.95
C LEU A 9 -15.65 23.23 -23.50
N LEU A 10 -16.00 24.19 -22.64
CA LEU A 10 -15.63 24.17 -21.23
C LEU A 10 -16.28 22.99 -20.49
N ARG A 11 -17.54 22.67 -20.80
CA ARG A 11 -18.25 21.51 -20.22
C ARG A 11 -17.64 20.18 -20.69
N ILE A 12 -17.26 20.08 -21.96
CA ILE A 12 -16.59 18.88 -22.50
C ILE A 12 -15.24 18.68 -21.80
N LEU A 13 -14.44 19.75 -21.67
CA LEU A 13 -13.15 19.70 -20.98
C LEU A 13 -13.31 19.25 -19.51
N LEU A 14 -14.30 19.81 -18.81
CA LEU A 14 -14.59 19.46 -17.42
C LEU A 14 -15.01 17.99 -17.28
N CYS A 15 -15.85 17.49 -18.19
CA CYS A 15 -16.28 16.09 -18.20
C CYS A 15 -15.09 15.14 -18.41
N CYS A 16 -14.21 15.43 -19.38
CA CYS A 16 -13.00 14.64 -19.60
C CYS A 16 -12.08 14.62 -18.38
N CYS A 17 -11.88 15.75 -17.69
CA CYS A 17 -11.06 15.80 -16.49
C CYS A 17 -11.62 14.93 -15.36
N VAL A 18 -12.94 14.89 -15.16
CA VAL A 18 -13.57 14.10 -14.10
C VAL A 18 -13.41 12.59 -14.34
N VAL A 19 -13.52 12.15 -15.60
CA VAL A 19 -13.37 10.72 -15.95
C VAL A 19 -11.92 10.23 -15.78
N SER A 20 -10.93 11.09 -16.01
CA SER A 20 -9.50 10.71 -15.88
C SER A 20 -9.07 10.39 -14.45
N VAL A 21 -9.80 10.85 -13.42
CA VAL A 21 -9.41 10.70 -12.00
C VAL A 21 -10.05 9.47 -11.34
N THR A 22 -11.04 8.82 -11.96
CA THR A 22 -11.80 7.72 -11.35
C THR A 22 -11.25 6.31 -11.62
N GLY A 23 -10.07 6.20 -12.25
CA GLY A 23 -9.53 4.93 -12.77
C GLY A 23 -9.23 3.85 -11.72
N CYS A 24 -8.89 4.20 -10.48
CA CYS A 24 -8.49 3.21 -9.46
C CYS A 24 -9.57 2.91 -8.41
N ALA A 25 -10.53 3.81 -8.20
CA ALA A 25 -11.52 3.67 -7.13
C ALA A 25 -12.78 2.87 -7.54
N SER A 26 -13.03 2.73 -8.84
CA SER A 26 -14.25 2.13 -9.39
C SER A 26 -14.10 0.67 -9.81
N ILE A 27 -12.89 0.12 -9.69
CA ILE A 27 -12.64 -1.27 -9.99
C ILE A 27 -13.05 -2.09 -8.76
N ASN A 28 -14.18 -2.80 -8.84
CA ASN A 28 -14.61 -3.82 -7.88
C ASN A 28 -13.69 -5.07 -7.95
N ILE A 29 -12.39 -4.85 -7.80
CA ILE A 29 -11.45 -5.92 -7.51
C ILE A 29 -11.36 -5.95 -6.00
N GLU A 30 -11.70 -7.09 -5.41
CA GLU A 30 -11.38 -7.38 -4.02
C GLU A 30 -9.84 -7.43 -3.92
N PRO A 31 -9.17 -6.41 -3.33
CA PRO A 31 -7.70 -6.35 -3.32
C PRO A 31 -7.07 -7.42 -2.43
N TRP A 32 -7.86 -8.21 -1.72
CA TRP A 32 -7.43 -9.22 -0.78
C TRP A 32 -7.57 -10.64 -1.34
N VAL A 33 -6.55 -11.45 -1.06
CA VAL A 33 -6.59 -12.90 -1.29
C VAL A 33 -7.36 -13.55 -0.14
N LYS A 34 -8.17 -14.58 -0.43
CA LYS A 34 -8.89 -15.32 0.61
C LYS A 34 -7.90 -15.88 1.64
N PRO A 35 -8.25 -15.94 2.94
CA PRO A 35 -7.30 -16.33 3.99
C PRO A 35 -6.56 -17.65 3.75
N TYR A 36 -7.24 -18.63 3.17
CA TYR A 36 -6.71 -19.96 2.86
C TYR A 36 -5.88 -20.03 1.57
N GLU A 37 -5.92 -19.01 0.72
CA GLU A 37 -5.11 -18.91 -0.50
C GLU A 37 -3.78 -18.18 -0.24
N ARG A 38 -3.63 -17.49 0.90
CA ARG A 38 -2.40 -16.75 1.25
C ARG A 38 -1.16 -17.63 1.32
N GLN A 39 -1.31 -18.93 1.58
CA GLN A 39 -0.20 -19.88 1.57
C GLN A 39 0.51 -19.96 0.21
N ASN A 40 -0.20 -19.72 -0.89
CA ASN A 40 0.39 -19.73 -2.24
C ASN A 40 1.30 -18.51 -2.50
N LEU A 41 1.16 -17.45 -1.71
CA LEU A 41 1.99 -16.25 -1.76
C LEU A 41 3.21 -16.33 -0.82
N ALA A 42 3.25 -17.33 0.07
CA ALA A 42 4.27 -17.47 1.10
C ALA A 42 5.30 -18.54 0.72
N ASP A 43 5.92 -18.41 -0.47
CA ASP A 43 7.01 -19.31 -0.87
C ASP A 43 8.19 -19.14 0.12
N PRO A 44 8.72 -20.24 0.70
CA PRO A 44 9.90 -20.20 1.56
C PRO A 44 11.11 -19.46 0.96
N ILE A 45 11.25 -19.40 -0.37
CA ILE A 45 12.33 -18.65 -1.03
C ILE A 45 12.17 -17.12 -0.88
N MET A 46 10.94 -16.65 -0.67
CA MET A 46 10.62 -15.24 -0.44
C MET A 46 10.79 -14.83 1.03
N SER A 47 11.22 -15.76 1.90
CA SER A 47 11.57 -15.43 3.27
C SER A 47 12.73 -14.42 3.29
N ASN A 48 12.49 -13.25 3.89
CA ASN A 48 13.48 -12.18 3.99
C ASN A 48 14.77 -12.64 4.70
N ASN A 49 14.66 -13.62 5.61
CA ASN A 49 15.83 -14.17 6.27
C ASN A 49 15.80 -15.71 6.31
N ARG A 50 16.97 -16.31 6.04
CA ARG A 50 17.22 -17.75 6.13
C ARG A 50 17.41 -18.25 7.56
N HIS A 51 17.88 -17.38 8.46
CA HIS A 51 18.23 -17.71 9.85
C HIS A 51 17.46 -16.82 10.83
N PRO A 52 16.23 -17.20 11.22
CA PRO A 52 15.35 -16.35 12.02
C PRO A 52 15.95 -15.99 13.40
N ILE A 53 16.68 -16.91 14.03
CA ILE A 53 17.32 -16.68 15.33
C ILE A 53 18.41 -15.60 15.25
N ALA A 54 19.27 -15.66 14.22
CA ALA A 54 20.30 -14.65 14.00
C ALA A 54 19.67 -13.29 13.68
N ASN A 55 18.57 -13.27 12.92
CA ASN A 55 17.84 -12.04 12.63
C ASN A 55 17.28 -11.38 13.90
N MET A 56 16.64 -12.16 14.77
CA MET A 56 16.09 -11.63 16.03
C MET A 56 17.18 -11.08 16.95
N HIS A 57 18.37 -11.69 16.95
CA HIS A 57 19.50 -11.16 17.72
C HIS A 57 19.94 -9.79 17.22
N ILE A 58 20.09 -9.63 15.89
CA ILE A 58 20.49 -8.37 15.26
C ILE A 58 19.40 -7.30 15.43
N ALA A 59 18.14 -7.67 15.24
CA ALA A 59 16.97 -6.82 15.48
C ALA A 59 16.96 -6.24 16.90
N HIS A 60 17.17 -7.09 17.91
CA HIS A 60 17.25 -6.66 19.30
C HIS A 60 18.35 -5.61 19.53
N VAL A 61 19.51 -5.77 18.88
CA VAL A 61 20.61 -4.80 18.95
C VAL A 61 20.21 -3.47 18.31
N TYR A 62 19.52 -3.49 17.15
CA TYR A 62 19.04 -2.28 16.50
C TYR A 62 17.97 -1.57 17.33
N GLU A 63 16.96 -2.28 17.83
CA GLU A 63 15.93 -1.71 18.72
C GLU A 63 16.53 -1.03 19.95
N ALA A 64 17.57 -1.62 20.53
CA ALA A 64 18.27 -1.06 21.69
C ALA A 64 19.07 0.21 21.34
N ARG A 65 19.72 0.24 20.16
CA ARG A 65 20.55 1.37 19.71
C ARG A 65 19.73 2.53 19.17
N GLU A 66 18.67 2.22 18.45
CA GLU A 66 17.83 3.19 17.74
C GLU A 66 16.61 3.62 18.58
N SER A 67 16.44 3.06 19.78
CA SER A 67 15.26 3.28 20.63
C SER A 67 13.93 2.99 19.90
N SER A 68 13.96 2.16 18.86
CA SER A 68 12.85 1.86 17.95
C SER A 68 12.11 0.56 18.33
N ARG A 69 11.79 0.41 19.61
CA ARG A 69 11.18 -0.81 20.16
C ARG A 69 9.89 -1.17 19.40
N GLY A 70 9.84 -2.39 18.89
CA GLY A 70 8.68 -2.92 18.19
C GLY A 70 8.51 -2.42 16.77
N ALA A 71 9.48 -1.74 16.15
CA ALA A 71 9.36 -1.30 14.75
C ALA A 71 9.47 -2.45 13.72
N GLU A 72 9.85 -3.66 14.14
CA GLU A 72 9.94 -4.81 13.26
C GLU A 72 8.65 -5.64 13.25
N GLY A 73 8.03 -5.77 12.07
CA GLY A 73 6.88 -6.63 11.81
C GLY A 73 5.63 -5.90 11.35
N THR A 74 4.52 -6.64 11.20
CA THR A 74 3.25 -6.10 10.71
C THR A 74 2.42 -5.39 11.79
N GLY A 75 2.93 -5.34 13.03
CA GLY A 75 2.14 -5.00 14.21
C GLY A 75 2.78 -4.01 15.18
N GLY A 76 3.94 -3.43 14.85
CA GLY A 76 4.58 -2.49 15.74
C GLY A 76 5.30 -1.40 14.96
N GLY A 77 5.11 -0.17 15.45
CA GLY A 77 5.68 1.02 14.87
C GLY A 77 6.47 1.79 15.92
N GLY A 78 7.50 2.50 15.46
CA GLY A 78 8.17 3.56 16.23
C GLY A 78 7.29 4.80 16.47
N CYS A 79 6.08 4.86 15.89
CA CYS A 79 5.06 5.88 16.18
C CYS A 79 3.75 5.33 16.76
N GLY A 80 3.63 4.00 16.98
CA GLY A 80 2.48 3.40 17.66
C GLY A 80 1.11 3.48 16.96
N CYS A 81 1.04 3.87 15.68
CA CYS A 81 -0.23 3.83 14.94
C CYS A 81 -0.45 2.43 14.34
N ASN A 82 -1.21 1.60 15.05
CA ASN A 82 -1.97 0.49 14.46
C ASN A 82 -3.43 0.94 14.37
#